data_AF-A0A5S4ER54-F1
#
_entry.id   AF-A0A5S4ER54-F1
#
_cell.length_a   1.000
_cell.length_b   1.000
_cell.length_c   1.000
_cell.angle_alpha   90.00
_cell.angle_beta   90.00
_cell.angle_gamma   90.00
#
_symmetry.space_group_name_H-M   'P 1'
#
loop_
_entity.id
_entity.type
_entity.pdbx_description
1 polymer ?
#
loop_
_entity_poly.entity_id
_entity_poly.type
_entity_poly.pdbx_seq_one_letter_code
_entity_poly.pdbx_strand_id
1 'polypeptide(L)'
;MEACSGAHHWARQFRQYGHPVKLMAPKFVTPYRMSGKRGKNDAADAAALCEAVRRPQMRYVPVKEEHPQIILCLHRTRQGFVEERTATYNRLRGLIAEFGVVLPQKVTCLRREIGAHLEDLPGYANACVGDLLAHADPLDERIEAYDWLIAQAARDDARSQRLMQLPGIGPNTANARLASIGGGHDFQNGRQVAAWIGLTPGQYSSGGKTRLGRITQAGDNYLRSLLVMGARRPQWAGREAGPLQPLGEESGGTTRLLAHRGGDRRQERPAGVGGTEIRRGFSAQTRRCLGRPTPQKASAEERKELTRNSPGRSPPATNHRCTARVDVKRVGPAPGGPE
;
A
#
# COMPACT_ATOMS: atom_id res chain seq x y z
N MET A 1 -2.94 -19.61 -15.18
CA MET A 1 -4.08 -18.79 -14.72
C MET A 1 -3.64 -17.33 -14.57
N GLU A 2 -4.54 -16.38 -14.73
CA GLU A 2 -4.26 -14.98 -14.40
C GLU A 2 -4.23 -14.79 -12.87
N ALA A 3 -3.34 -13.92 -12.39
CA ALA A 3 -3.29 -13.51 -11.00
C ALA A 3 -4.38 -12.46 -10.74
N CYS A 4 -5.52 -12.92 -10.23
CA CYS A 4 -6.67 -12.10 -9.83
C CYS A 4 -7.07 -12.41 -8.38
N SER A 5 -8.14 -11.76 -7.90
CA SER A 5 -8.75 -12.09 -6.61
C SER A 5 -9.12 -13.57 -6.56
N GLY A 6 -8.70 -14.26 -5.50
CA GLY A 6 -8.93 -15.71 -5.36
C GLY A 6 -7.99 -16.62 -6.14
N ALA A 7 -7.16 -16.11 -7.06
CA ALA A 7 -6.28 -16.94 -7.88
C ALA A 7 -5.30 -17.78 -7.05
N HIS A 8 -4.82 -17.25 -5.92
CA HIS A 8 -3.96 -18.00 -5.02
C HIS A 8 -4.68 -19.13 -4.28
N HIS A 9 -5.95 -18.94 -3.88
CA HIS A 9 -6.75 -19.99 -3.25
C HIS A 9 -6.95 -21.14 -4.24
N TRP A 10 -7.41 -20.83 -5.45
CA TRP A 10 -7.58 -21.82 -6.51
C TRP A 10 -6.27 -22.48 -6.92
N ALA A 11 -5.16 -21.73 -6.95
CA ALA A 11 -3.86 -22.32 -7.24
C ALA A 11 -3.41 -23.34 -6.19
N ARG A 12 -3.72 -23.12 -4.90
CA ARG A 12 -3.48 -24.12 -3.85
C ARG A 12 -4.38 -25.33 -4.03
N GLN A 13 -5.67 -25.12 -4.29
CA GLN A 13 -6.62 -26.21 -4.56
C GLN A 13 -6.17 -27.07 -5.75
N PHE A 14 -5.87 -26.48 -6.90
CA PHE A 14 -5.42 -27.22 -8.08
C PHE A 14 -4.10 -27.96 -7.85
N ARG A 15 -3.18 -27.41 -7.05
CA ARG A 15 -1.96 -28.13 -6.65
C ARG A 15 -2.26 -29.36 -5.79
N GLN A 16 -3.24 -29.29 -4.89
CA GLN A 16 -3.68 -30.44 -4.09
C GLN A 16 -4.22 -31.57 -4.97
N TYR A 17 -4.86 -31.24 -6.10
CA TYR A 17 -5.29 -32.20 -7.11
C TYR A 17 -4.18 -32.61 -8.12
N GLY A 18 -2.93 -32.25 -7.87
CA GLY A 18 -1.78 -32.67 -8.69
C GLY A 18 -1.52 -31.83 -9.95
N HIS A 19 -2.18 -30.68 -10.12
CA HIS A 19 -1.96 -29.83 -11.29
C HIS A 19 -0.75 -28.89 -11.13
N PRO A 20 0.12 -28.76 -12.15
CA PRO A 20 1.15 -27.74 -12.17
C PRO A 20 0.54 -26.36 -12.43
N VAL A 21 0.42 -25.54 -11.37
CA VAL A 21 -0.18 -24.19 -11.48
C VAL A 21 0.89 -23.11 -11.65
N LYS A 22 0.69 -22.29 -12.69
CA LYS A 22 1.45 -21.05 -12.95
C LYS A 22 0.51 -19.85 -12.94
N LEU A 23 0.77 -18.86 -12.09
CA LEU A 23 0.03 -17.60 -12.04
C LEU A 23 0.74 -16.54 -12.88
N MET A 24 0.02 -15.82 -13.74
CA MET A 24 0.56 -14.75 -14.57
C MET A 24 -0.06 -13.41 -14.20
N ALA A 25 0.77 -12.37 -14.05
CA ALA A 25 0.26 -11.04 -13.77
C ALA A 25 -0.54 -10.49 -14.99
N PRO A 26 -1.68 -9.81 -14.78
CA PRO A 26 -2.51 -9.27 -15.87
C PRO A 26 -1.75 -8.40 -16.89
N LYS A 27 -0.75 -7.66 -16.40
CA LYS A 27 0.11 -6.81 -17.23
C LYS A 27 0.90 -7.58 -18.30
N PHE A 28 1.21 -8.85 -18.05
CA PHE A 28 1.92 -9.71 -19.01
C PHE A 28 0.97 -10.43 -19.96
N VAL A 29 -0.31 -10.56 -19.60
CA VAL A 29 -1.34 -11.20 -20.43
C VAL A 29 -1.95 -10.18 -21.39
N THR A 30 -2.11 -8.93 -20.94
CA THR A 30 -2.78 -7.86 -21.70
C THR A 30 -2.25 -7.66 -23.13
N PRO A 31 -0.92 -7.70 -23.40
CA PRO A 31 -0.41 -7.55 -24.77
C PRO A 31 -0.82 -8.66 -25.75
N TYR A 32 -1.20 -9.84 -25.26
CA TYR A 32 -1.58 -10.99 -26.09
C TYR A 32 -3.08 -11.06 -26.40
N ARG A 33 -3.86 -10.09 -25.92
CA ARG A 33 -5.29 -9.99 -26.21
C ARG A 33 -5.51 -9.26 -27.54
N MET A 34 -5.83 -10.04 -28.58
CA MET A 34 -6.02 -9.54 -29.95
C MET A 34 -7.16 -8.52 -30.09
N SER A 35 -8.20 -8.63 -29.27
CA SER A 35 -9.34 -7.70 -29.22
C SER A 35 -9.02 -6.35 -28.53
N GLY A 36 -7.76 -6.16 -28.09
CA GLY A 36 -7.32 -4.97 -27.38
C GLY A 36 -8.06 -4.76 -26.05
N LYS A 37 -8.15 -3.51 -25.61
CA LYS A 37 -8.82 -3.14 -24.34
C LYS A 37 -10.35 -3.23 -24.39
N ARG A 38 -10.97 -3.20 -25.58
CA ARG A 38 -12.43 -3.05 -25.75
C ARG A 38 -13.18 -4.38 -25.91
N GLY A 39 -12.53 -5.48 -26.28
CA GLY A 39 -13.18 -6.79 -26.40
C GLY A 39 -12.76 -7.76 -25.29
N LYS A 40 -12.91 -7.37 -24.02
CA LYS A 40 -12.65 -8.25 -22.88
C LYS A 40 -13.83 -9.21 -22.72
N ASN A 41 -13.57 -10.49 -22.95
CA ASN A 41 -14.46 -11.59 -22.61
C ASN A 41 -13.61 -12.79 -22.15
N ASP A 42 -14.26 -13.76 -21.50
CA ASP A 42 -13.55 -14.89 -20.90
C ASP A 42 -12.79 -15.72 -21.94
N ALA A 43 -13.33 -15.86 -23.14
CA ALA A 43 -12.69 -16.58 -24.24
C ALA A 43 -11.40 -15.90 -24.73
N ALA A 44 -11.41 -14.58 -24.89
CA ALA A 44 -10.25 -13.80 -25.29
C ALA A 44 -9.18 -13.78 -24.18
N ASP A 45 -9.60 -13.72 -22.91
CA ASP A 45 -8.67 -13.81 -21.78
C ASP A 45 -8.02 -15.20 -21.70
N ALA A 46 -8.78 -16.28 -21.92
CA ALA A 46 -8.25 -17.64 -21.99
C ALA A 46 -7.25 -17.81 -23.16
N ALA A 47 -7.60 -17.31 -24.35
CA ALA A 47 -6.71 -17.35 -25.52
C ALA A 47 -5.42 -16.56 -25.29
N ALA A 48 -5.51 -15.35 -24.72
CA ALA A 48 -4.35 -14.53 -24.38
C ALA A 48 -3.45 -15.21 -23.34
N LEU A 49 -4.03 -15.88 -22.34
CA LEU A 49 -3.28 -16.66 -21.35
C LEU A 49 -2.54 -17.84 -22.00
N CYS A 50 -3.22 -18.59 -22.88
CA CYS A 50 -2.61 -19.71 -23.61
C CYS A 50 -1.43 -19.26 -24.47
N GLU A 51 -1.54 -18.09 -25.09
CA GLU A 51 -0.45 -17.52 -25.90
C GLU A 51 0.70 -17.00 -25.04
N ALA A 52 0.38 -16.28 -23.96
CA ALA A 52 1.37 -15.73 -23.03
C ALA A 52 2.21 -16.83 -22.37
N VAL A 53 1.60 -17.95 -21.98
CA VAL A 53 2.29 -19.03 -21.25
C VAL A 53 3.36 -19.74 -22.10
N ARG A 54 3.24 -19.70 -23.43
CA ARG A 54 4.17 -20.32 -24.38
C ARG A 54 5.48 -19.54 -24.53
N ARG A 55 5.54 -18.31 -24.01
CA ARG A 55 6.71 -17.44 -24.17
C ARG A 55 7.83 -17.85 -23.20
N PRO A 56 9.06 -18.09 -23.70
CA PRO A 56 10.15 -18.62 -22.87
C PRO A 56 10.61 -17.66 -21.77
N GLN A 57 10.44 -16.35 -21.98
CA GLN A 57 10.82 -15.29 -21.03
C GLN A 57 9.66 -14.88 -20.10
N MET A 58 8.56 -15.65 -20.09
CA MET A 58 7.38 -15.31 -19.29
C MET A 58 7.68 -15.45 -17.79
N ARG A 59 7.26 -14.44 -17.01
CA ARG A 59 7.46 -14.41 -15.56
C ARG A 59 6.17 -14.68 -14.82
N TYR A 60 6.25 -15.60 -13.86
CA TYR A 60 5.12 -16.04 -13.06
C TYR A 60 5.12 -15.41 -11.66
N VAL A 61 3.92 -15.25 -11.11
CA VAL A 61 3.72 -14.87 -9.71
C VAL A 61 3.78 -16.15 -8.87
N PRO A 62 4.60 -16.21 -7.82
CA PRO A 62 4.63 -17.36 -6.93
C PRO A 62 3.25 -17.52 -6.26
N VAL A 63 2.78 -18.76 -6.21
CA VAL A 63 1.59 -19.10 -5.42
C VAL A 63 1.97 -18.94 -3.95
N LYS A 64 1.23 -18.08 -3.25
CA LYS A 64 1.45 -17.82 -1.83
C LYS A 64 0.67 -18.82 -1.00
N GLU A 65 1.33 -19.34 0.03
CA GLU A 65 0.68 -20.05 1.12
C GLU A 65 -0.18 -19.12 1.97
N GLU A 66 -1.02 -19.70 2.82
CA GLU A 66 -2.04 -18.96 3.58
C GLU A 66 -1.43 -17.96 4.55
N HIS A 67 -0.35 -18.34 5.25
CA HIS A 67 0.26 -17.48 6.25
C HIS A 67 0.75 -16.13 5.66
N PRO A 68 1.56 -16.08 4.59
CA PRO A 68 1.86 -14.81 3.91
C PRO A 68 0.63 -14.02 3.45
N GLN A 69 -0.47 -14.70 3.08
CA GLN A 69 -1.70 -14.01 2.67
C GLN A 69 -2.44 -13.38 3.85
N ILE A 70 -2.45 -14.04 5.01
CA ILE A 70 -3.00 -13.49 6.25
C ILE A 70 -2.26 -12.21 6.61
N ILE A 71 -0.93 -12.23 6.55
CA ILE A 71 -0.12 -11.03 6.77
C ILE A 71 -0.47 -9.91 5.78
N LEU A 72 -0.55 -10.20 4.48
CA LEU A 72 -0.96 -9.21 3.48
C LEU A 72 -2.38 -8.69 3.72
N CYS A 73 -3.27 -9.51 4.29
CA CYS A 73 -4.61 -9.08 4.71
C CYS A 73 -4.54 -8.04 5.83
N LEU A 74 -3.74 -8.27 6.87
CA LEU A 74 -3.51 -7.29 7.95
C LEU A 74 -3.05 -5.94 7.38
N HIS A 75 -2.05 -5.96 6.49
CA HIS A 75 -1.51 -4.74 5.87
C HIS A 75 -2.56 -4.00 5.02
N ARG A 76 -3.35 -4.73 4.21
CA ARG A 76 -4.39 -4.13 3.37
C ARG A 76 -5.53 -3.54 4.19
N THR A 77 -5.97 -4.24 5.24
CA THR A 77 -7.03 -3.73 6.12
C THR A 77 -6.59 -2.46 6.84
N ARG A 78 -5.37 -2.46 7.40
CA ARG A 78 -4.77 -1.26 7.99
C ARG A 78 -4.68 -0.11 7.00
N GLN A 79 -4.21 -0.38 5.78
CA GLN A 79 -4.10 0.63 4.73
C GLN A 79 -5.48 1.21 4.38
N GLY A 80 -6.51 0.37 4.27
CA GLY A 80 -7.90 0.81 4.04
C GLY A 80 -8.38 1.79 5.12
N PHE A 81 -8.16 1.49 6.40
CA PHE A 81 -8.54 2.41 7.48
C PHE A 81 -7.74 3.72 7.44
N VAL A 82 -6.45 3.68 7.11
CA VAL A 82 -5.65 4.91 6.96
C VAL A 82 -6.16 5.78 5.81
N GLU A 83 -6.51 5.17 4.68
CA GLU A 83 -7.07 5.85 3.51
C GLU A 83 -8.44 6.46 3.85
N GLU A 84 -9.32 5.68 4.49
CA GLU A 84 -10.63 6.11 4.93
C GLU A 84 -10.55 7.29 5.90
N ARG A 85 -9.73 7.17 6.96
CA ARG A 85 -9.50 8.25 7.94
C ARG A 85 -9.01 9.52 7.25
N THR A 86 -8.06 9.38 6.33
CA THR A 86 -7.51 10.53 5.58
C THR A 86 -8.58 11.18 4.71
N ALA A 87 -9.41 10.38 4.04
CA ALA A 87 -10.54 10.87 3.25
C ALA A 87 -11.58 11.59 4.11
N THR A 88 -11.89 11.07 5.30
CA THR A 88 -12.81 11.68 6.27
C THR A 88 -12.30 13.06 6.72
N TYR A 89 -11.04 13.18 7.12
CA TYR A 89 -10.48 14.48 7.50
C TYR A 89 -10.37 15.45 6.31
N ASN A 90 -10.10 14.96 5.11
CA ASN A 90 -10.09 15.82 3.92
C ASN A 90 -11.48 16.32 3.55
N ARG A 91 -12.51 15.46 3.67
CA ARG A 91 -13.91 15.85 3.51
C ARG A 91 -14.30 16.89 4.56
N LEU A 92 -13.96 16.66 5.82
CA LEU A 92 -14.20 17.60 6.90
C LEU A 92 -13.59 18.96 6.57
N ARG A 93 -12.30 19.01 6.19
CA ARG A 93 -11.62 20.26 5.85
C ARG A 93 -12.28 20.99 4.68
N GLY A 94 -12.72 20.24 3.66
CA GLY A 94 -13.44 20.81 2.53
C GLY A 94 -14.75 21.47 2.96
N LEU A 95 -15.53 20.82 3.83
CA LEU A 95 -16.80 21.35 4.31
C LEU A 95 -16.65 22.61 5.15
N ILE A 96 -15.72 22.62 6.11
CA ILE A 96 -15.54 23.78 7.00
C ILE A 96 -14.92 24.99 6.29
N ALA A 97 -14.15 24.75 5.21
CA ALA A 97 -13.55 25.82 4.42
C ALA A 97 -14.61 26.69 3.71
N GLU A 98 -15.77 26.13 3.35
CA GLU A 98 -16.91 26.89 2.79
C GLU A 98 -17.48 27.92 3.78
N PHE A 99 -17.27 27.70 5.08
CA PHE A 99 -17.68 28.61 6.15
C PHE A 99 -16.52 29.52 6.62
N GLY A 100 -15.43 29.61 5.86
CA GLY A 100 -14.29 30.46 6.17
C GLY A 100 -13.33 29.91 7.24
N VAL A 101 -13.55 28.69 7.72
CA VAL A 101 -12.69 28.05 8.73
C VAL A 101 -11.60 27.23 8.05
N VAL A 102 -10.36 27.68 8.14
CA VAL A 102 -9.19 26.99 7.55
C VAL A 102 -8.31 26.42 8.66
N LEU A 103 -8.34 25.09 8.81
CA LEU A 103 -7.57 24.38 9.83
C LEU A 103 -6.27 23.75 9.29
N PRO A 104 -5.27 23.50 10.17
CA PRO A 104 -4.02 22.85 9.77
C PRO A 104 -4.19 21.46 9.14
N GLN A 105 -3.20 21.09 8.31
CA GLN A 105 -3.17 19.76 7.68
C GLN A 105 -2.87 18.62 8.66
N LYS A 106 -2.17 18.90 9.76
CA LYS A 106 -1.88 17.88 10.78
C LYS A 106 -3.18 17.54 11.52
N VAL A 107 -3.55 16.26 11.52
CA VAL A 107 -4.79 15.76 12.16
C VAL A 107 -4.84 16.14 13.64
N THR A 108 -3.72 16.03 14.36
CA THR A 108 -3.65 16.38 15.79
C THR A 108 -3.95 17.86 16.04
N CYS A 109 -3.40 18.76 15.22
CA CYS A 109 -3.69 20.18 15.32
C CYS A 109 -5.15 20.47 14.93
N LEU A 110 -5.66 19.83 13.88
CA LEU A 110 -7.05 19.95 13.47
C LEU A 110 -8.01 19.56 14.60
N ARG A 111 -7.82 18.40 15.23
CA ARG A 111 -8.69 17.92 16.33
C ARG A 111 -8.67 18.86 17.54
N ARG A 112 -7.53 19.49 17.81
CA ARG A 112 -7.41 20.47 18.91
C ARG A 112 -8.14 21.79 18.60
N GLU A 113 -8.09 22.23 17.35
CA GLU A 113 -8.58 23.57 16.96
C GLU A 113 -10.05 23.55 16.52
N ILE A 114 -10.56 22.42 16.01
CA ILE A 114 -11.92 22.33 15.48
C ILE A 114 -13.00 22.60 16.52
N GLY A 115 -12.76 22.21 17.78
CA GLY A 115 -13.73 22.39 18.86
C GLY A 115 -14.14 23.86 19.05
N ALA A 116 -13.20 24.79 18.89
CA ALA A 116 -13.44 26.22 19.03
C ALA A 116 -14.32 26.82 17.91
N HIS A 117 -14.53 26.09 16.82
CA HIS A 117 -15.30 26.56 15.66
C HIS A 117 -16.65 25.86 15.52
N LEU A 118 -16.91 24.77 16.26
CA LEU A 118 -18.14 23.98 16.11
C LEU A 118 -19.40 24.80 16.39
N GLU A 119 -19.35 25.67 17.41
CA GLU A 119 -20.50 26.51 17.81
C GLU A 119 -20.78 27.64 16.80
N ASP A 120 -19.76 28.09 16.07
CA ASP A 120 -19.89 29.14 15.05
C ASP A 120 -20.42 28.61 13.71
N LEU A 121 -20.50 27.27 13.55
CA LEU A 121 -20.96 26.66 12.30
C LEU A 121 -22.48 26.76 12.15
N PRO A 122 -22.99 27.26 11.01
CA PRO A 122 -24.41 27.48 10.83
C PRO A 122 -25.20 26.18 10.60
N GLY A 123 -26.37 26.09 11.24
CA GLY A 123 -27.39 25.07 10.96
C GLY A 123 -26.85 23.63 11.05
N TYR A 124 -27.07 22.84 10.00
CA TYR A 124 -26.68 21.43 9.95
C TYR A 124 -25.16 21.20 9.81
N ALA A 125 -24.35 22.25 9.58
CA ALA A 125 -22.91 22.10 9.37
C ALA A 125 -22.21 21.52 10.60
N ASN A 126 -22.59 21.96 11.81
CA ASN A 126 -22.04 21.42 13.06
C ASN A 126 -22.32 19.91 13.21
N ALA A 127 -23.56 19.47 12.95
CA ALA A 127 -23.92 18.05 13.00
C ALA A 127 -23.10 17.20 11.99
N CYS A 128 -22.98 17.65 10.74
CA CYS A 128 -22.18 16.97 9.73
C CYS A 128 -20.70 16.84 10.13
N VAL A 129 -20.12 17.89 10.73
CA VAL A 129 -18.73 17.86 11.21
C VAL A 129 -18.60 16.91 12.41
N GLY A 130 -19.56 16.95 13.34
CA GLY A 130 -19.65 16.04 14.48
C GLY A 130 -19.67 14.57 14.04
N ASP A 131 -20.52 14.21 13.07
CA ASP A 131 -20.61 12.86 12.53
C ASP A 131 -19.29 12.39 11.88
N LEU A 132 -18.61 13.28 11.15
CA LEU A 132 -17.32 12.95 10.54
C LEU A 132 -16.21 12.76 11.58
N LEU A 133 -16.21 13.53 12.66
CA LEU A 133 -15.28 13.34 13.77
C LEU A 133 -15.57 12.02 14.49
N ALA A 134 -16.83 11.76 14.82
CA ALA A 134 -17.26 10.52 15.47
C ALA A 134 -16.95 9.27 14.62
N HIS A 135 -17.01 9.39 13.29
CA HIS A 135 -16.60 8.31 12.38
C HIS A 135 -15.08 8.12 12.33
N ALA A 136 -14.30 9.21 12.45
CA ALA A 136 -12.84 9.15 12.40
C ALA A 136 -12.22 8.52 13.65
N ASP A 137 -12.82 8.70 14.82
CA ASP A 137 -12.31 8.23 16.10
C ASP A 137 -12.08 6.70 16.16
N PRO A 138 -13.06 5.83 15.85
CA PRO A 138 -12.84 4.38 15.86
C PRO A 138 -11.88 3.91 14.75
N LEU A 139 -11.63 4.71 13.71
CA LEU A 139 -10.62 4.38 12.70
C LEU A 139 -9.22 4.50 13.28
N ASP A 140 -8.95 5.48 14.14
CA ASP A 140 -7.65 5.61 14.82
C ASP A 140 -7.37 4.40 15.72
N GLU A 141 -8.34 4.00 16.54
CA GLU A 141 -8.24 2.82 17.40
C GLU A 141 -7.99 1.53 16.61
N ARG A 142 -8.71 1.35 15.49
CA ARG A 142 -8.50 0.20 14.60
C ARG A 142 -7.10 0.24 13.98
N ILE A 143 -6.62 1.40 13.53
CA ILE A 143 -5.27 1.50 12.95
C ILE A 143 -4.22 1.10 13.99
N GLU A 144 -4.34 1.57 15.24
CA GLU A 144 -3.45 1.20 16.34
C GLU A 144 -3.50 -0.30 16.66
N ALA A 145 -4.69 -0.89 16.70
CA ALA A 145 -4.86 -2.33 16.90
C ALA A 145 -4.17 -3.15 15.79
N TYR A 146 -4.32 -2.74 14.52
CA TYR A 146 -3.64 -3.41 13.41
C TYR A 146 -2.13 -3.15 13.39
N ASP A 147 -1.67 -1.98 13.80
CA ASP A 147 -0.24 -1.71 14.01
C ASP A 147 0.36 -2.66 15.04
N TRP A 148 -0.34 -2.89 16.15
CA TRP A 148 0.07 -3.86 17.15
C TRP A 148 0.11 -5.28 16.58
N LEU A 149 -0.95 -5.73 15.88
CA LEU A 149 -1.00 -7.07 15.27
C LEU A 149 0.15 -7.30 14.28
N ILE A 150 0.44 -6.33 13.41
CA ILE A 150 1.54 -6.42 12.45
C ILE A 150 2.89 -6.47 13.16
N ALA A 151 3.05 -5.67 14.23
CA ALA A 151 4.27 -5.66 15.04
C ALA A 151 4.48 -6.96 15.81
N GLN A 152 3.42 -7.63 16.28
CA GLN A 152 3.52 -8.96 16.87
C GLN A 152 3.90 -10.00 15.82
N ALA A 153 3.19 -10.04 14.69
CA ALA A 153 3.52 -10.98 13.62
C ALA A 153 4.95 -10.80 13.08
N ALA A 154 5.48 -9.57 13.10
CA ALA A 154 6.87 -9.30 12.75
C ALA A 154 7.87 -9.76 13.81
N ARG A 155 7.47 -9.75 15.09
CA ARG A 155 8.28 -10.26 16.21
C ARG A 155 8.26 -11.79 16.25
N ASP A 156 7.19 -12.44 15.79
CA ASP A 156 7.10 -13.90 15.81
C ASP A 156 7.89 -14.57 14.66
N ASP A 157 8.20 -13.85 13.57
CA ASP A 157 9.02 -14.37 12.46
C ASP A 157 10.51 -14.02 12.62
N ALA A 158 11.36 -15.01 12.84
CA ALA A 158 12.82 -14.86 12.93
C ALA A 158 13.46 -14.19 11.69
N ARG A 159 12.86 -14.29 10.51
CA ARG A 159 13.33 -13.57 9.30
C ARG A 159 12.96 -12.09 9.37
N SER A 160 11.77 -11.76 9.89
CA SER A 160 11.36 -10.38 10.13
C SER A 160 12.26 -9.73 11.16
N GLN A 161 12.59 -10.44 12.25
CA GLN A 161 13.55 -9.98 13.26
C GLN A 161 14.92 -9.65 12.64
N ARG A 162 15.47 -10.54 11.80
CA ARG A 162 16.73 -10.29 11.08
C ARG A 162 16.64 -9.07 10.17
N LEU A 163 15.54 -8.87 9.45
CA LEU A 163 15.35 -7.69 8.62
C LEU A 163 15.27 -6.40 9.43
N MET A 164 14.66 -6.44 10.62
CA MET A 164 14.54 -5.27 11.51
C MET A 164 15.88 -4.82 12.11
N GLN A 165 16.93 -5.64 12.03
CA GLN A 165 18.30 -5.22 12.41
C GLN A 165 18.89 -4.23 11.40
N LEU A 166 18.34 -4.16 10.17
CA LEU A 166 18.79 -3.23 9.16
C LEU A 166 18.28 -1.81 9.47
N PRO A 167 19.14 -0.78 9.38
CA PRO A 167 18.72 0.61 9.59
C PRO A 167 17.55 0.99 8.68
N GLY A 168 16.55 1.65 9.25
CA GLY A 168 15.36 2.08 8.51
C GLY A 168 14.33 0.98 8.19
N ILE A 169 14.58 -0.28 8.55
CA ILE A 169 13.60 -1.37 8.42
C ILE A 169 12.88 -1.58 9.76
N GLY A 170 11.61 -1.20 9.82
CA GLY A 170 10.74 -1.46 10.97
C GLY A 170 9.84 -2.70 10.79
N PRO A 171 9.00 -3.03 11.79
CA PRO A 171 8.10 -4.19 11.76
C PRO A 171 7.22 -4.24 10.51
N ASN A 172 6.59 -3.11 10.17
CA ASN A 172 5.72 -3.01 8.99
C ASN A 172 6.47 -3.30 7.69
N THR A 173 7.69 -2.77 7.55
CA THR A 173 8.50 -2.93 6.34
C THR A 173 9.06 -4.35 6.22
N ALA A 174 9.57 -4.92 7.32
CA ALA A 174 10.09 -6.28 7.36
C ALA A 174 9.00 -7.30 7.01
N ASN A 175 7.85 -7.20 7.70
CA ASN A 175 6.76 -8.14 7.58
C ASN A 175 6.10 -8.07 6.18
N ALA A 176 5.77 -6.86 5.70
CA ALA A 176 5.22 -6.67 4.37
C ALA A 176 6.15 -7.17 3.25
N ARG A 177 7.46 -6.95 3.40
CA ARG A 177 8.47 -7.43 2.43
C ARG A 177 8.48 -8.95 2.35
N LEU A 178 8.56 -9.63 3.49
CA LEU A 178 8.57 -11.09 3.55
C LEU A 178 7.26 -11.70 3.05
N ALA A 179 6.12 -11.12 3.41
CA ALA A 179 4.83 -11.61 2.94
C ALA A 179 4.64 -11.40 1.42
N SER A 180 5.23 -10.36 0.86
CA SER A 180 5.14 -10.05 -0.58
C SER A 180 6.07 -10.90 -1.45
N ILE A 181 7.34 -11.00 -1.04
CA ILE A 181 8.45 -11.52 -1.86
C ILE A 181 9.00 -12.86 -1.32
N GLY A 182 8.64 -13.26 -0.10
CA GLY A 182 9.22 -14.43 0.54
C GLY A 182 10.72 -14.29 0.74
N GLY A 183 11.46 -15.39 0.51
CA GLY A 183 12.94 -15.39 0.56
C GLY A 183 13.61 -14.67 -0.63
N GLY A 184 12.85 -14.25 -1.65
CA GLY A 184 13.40 -13.54 -2.81
C GLY A 184 14.12 -14.42 -3.83
N HIS A 185 14.07 -15.74 -3.69
CA HIS A 185 14.67 -16.70 -4.64
C HIS A 185 14.07 -16.64 -6.05
N ASP A 186 12.90 -16.00 -6.21
CA ASP A 186 12.30 -15.71 -7.52
C ASP A 186 13.07 -14.66 -8.33
N PHE A 187 14.07 -14.00 -7.73
CA PHE A 187 14.84 -12.92 -8.34
C PHE A 187 16.32 -13.31 -8.41
N GLN A 188 16.96 -13.05 -9.56
CA GLN A 188 18.38 -13.33 -9.73
C GLN A 188 19.25 -12.39 -8.89
N ASN A 189 18.79 -11.16 -8.65
CA ASN A 189 19.51 -10.16 -7.88
C ASN A 189 18.57 -9.05 -7.37
N GLY A 190 19.09 -8.21 -6.47
CA GLY A 190 18.36 -7.08 -5.90
C GLY A 190 17.92 -6.02 -6.92
N ARG A 191 18.60 -5.87 -8.06
CA ARG A 191 18.17 -4.92 -9.11
C ARG A 191 16.85 -5.35 -9.74
N GLN A 192 16.63 -6.65 -9.92
CA GLN A 192 15.34 -7.17 -10.38
C GLN A 192 14.22 -6.90 -9.37
N VAL A 193 14.51 -7.00 -8.07
CA VAL A 193 13.54 -6.65 -7.02
C VAL A 193 13.20 -5.16 -7.10
N ALA A 194 14.19 -4.29 -7.22
CA ALA A 194 13.98 -2.85 -7.37
C ALA A 194 13.13 -2.51 -8.61
N ALA A 195 13.37 -3.19 -9.74
CA ALA A 195 12.58 -3.03 -10.95
C ALA A 195 11.13 -3.53 -10.76
N TRP A 196 10.95 -4.64 -10.06
CA TRP A 196 9.63 -5.23 -9.80
C TRP A 196 8.76 -4.37 -8.87
N ILE A 197 9.36 -3.74 -7.86
CA ILE A 197 8.72 -2.78 -6.94
C ILE A 197 8.56 -1.38 -7.57
N GLY A 198 9.17 -1.15 -8.74
CA GLY A 198 9.07 0.10 -9.48
C GLY A 198 9.92 1.23 -8.92
N LEU A 199 11.06 0.90 -8.31
CA LEU A 199 12.07 1.82 -7.80
C LEU A 199 13.14 2.18 -8.85
N THR A 200 13.14 1.53 -10.01
CA THR A 200 14.06 1.86 -11.11
C THR A 200 13.56 3.03 -11.94
N PRO A 201 14.45 3.88 -12.49
CA PRO A 201 14.07 4.94 -13.41
C PRO A 201 13.45 4.36 -14.68
N GLY A 202 12.41 5.00 -15.19
CA GLY A 202 11.88 4.73 -16.53
C GLY A 202 12.88 5.17 -17.59
N GLN A 203 13.09 4.35 -18.61
CA GLN A 203 14.02 4.63 -19.69
C GLN A 203 13.28 5.01 -20.96
N TYR A 204 13.62 6.19 -21.51
CA TYR A 204 13.16 6.66 -22.81
C TYR A 204 14.40 6.86 -23.68
N SER A 205 14.76 5.82 -24.44
CA SER A 205 15.95 5.84 -25.30
C SER A 205 15.55 5.63 -26.75
N SER A 206 15.92 6.56 -27.61
CA SER A 206 15.76 6.47 -29.07
C SER A 206 17.00 7.02 -29.76
N GLY A 207 17.38 6.44 -30.90
CA GLY A 207 18.50 6.91 -31.73
C GLY A 207 19.83 7.05 -30.97
N GLY A 208 20.15 6.13 -30.07
CA GLY A 208 21.41 6.12 -29.31
C GLY A 208 21.49 7.11 -28.14
N LYS A 209 20.47 7.94 -27.90
CA LYS A 209 20.43 8.87 -26.75
C LYS A 209 19.66 8.24 -25.60
N THR A 210 20.33 8.03 -24.47
CA THR A 210 19.69 7.51 -23.25
C THR A 210 19.13 8.64 -22.42
N ARG A 211 17.82 8.66 -22.17
CA ARG A 211 17.20 9.55 -21.18
C ARG A 211 16.53 8.71 -20.09
N LEU A 212 16.97 8.93 -18.85
CA LEU A 212 16.35 8.36 -17.66
C LEU A 212 15.33 9.36 -17.10
N GLY A 213 14.13 8.87 -16.79
CA GLY A 213 13.03 9.65 -16.25
C GLY A 213 12.79 9.38 -14.76
N ARG A 214 11.56 9.65 -14.31
CA ARG A 214 11.08 9.30 -12.96
C ARG A 214 11.10 7.78 -12.75
N ILE A 215 11.00 7.35 -11.49
CA ILE A 215 10.80 5.93 -11.17
C ILE A 215 9.58 5.37 -11.91
N THR A 216 9.62 4.10 -12.29
CA THR A 216 8.54 3.47 -13.07
C THR A 216 7.23 3.35 -12.32
N GLN A 217 7.25 3.40 -10.98
CA GLN A 217 6.08 3.21 -10.10
C GLN A 217 5.32 1.89 -10.34
N ALA A 218 5.94 0.94 -11.03
CA ALA A 218 5.39 -0.38 -11.30
C ALA A 218 5.26 -1.21 -10.01
N GLY A 219 4.34 -2.17 -9.98
CA GLY A 219 4.21 -3.09 -8.85
C GLY A 219 3.43 -2.51 -7.67
N ASP A 220 3.81 -2.92 -6.46
CA ASP A 220 3.06 -2.63 -5.23
C ASP A 220 3.43 -1.24 -4.67
N ASN A 221 2.46 -0.31 -4.66
CA ASN A 221 2.63 1.04 -4.14
C ASN A 221 2.83 1.09 -2.61
N TYR A 222 2.25 0.14 -1.88
CA TYR A 222 2.39 0.05 -0.43
C TYR A 222 3.81 -0.36 -0.05
N LEU A 223 4.32 -1.44 -0.63
CA LEU A 223 5.70 -1.89 -0.41
C LEU A 223 6.71 -0.84 -0.89
N ARG A 224 6.45 -0.27 -2.07
CA ARG A 224 6.76 1.11 -2.49
C ARG A 224 7.15 2.06 -1.37
N SER A 225 6.09 2.58 -0.78
CA SER A 225 6.10 3.64 0.21
C SER A 225 6.87 3.24 1.46
N LEU A 226 6.71 2.00 1.93
CA LEU A 226 7.42 1.49 3.10
C LEU A 226 8.94 1.53 2.93
N LEU A 227 9.46 1.09 1.78
CA LEU A 227 10.90 1.11 1.50
C LEU A 227 11.45 2.53 1.37
N VAL A 228 10.71 3.42 0.69
CA VAL A 228 11.10 4.84 0.57
C VAL A 228 11.10 5.54 1.93
N MET A 229 10.10 5.28 2.77
CA MET A 229 10.06 5.83 4.14
C MET A 229 11.20 5.30 5.00
N GLY A 230 11.53 4.00 4.88
CA GLY A 230 12.67 3.41 5.57
C GLY A 230 14.00 4.05 5.17
N ALA A 231 14.23 4.23 3.87
CA ALA A 231 15.45 4.85 3.34
C ALA A 231 15.61 6.33 3.72
N ARG A 232 14.51 7.05 4.01
CA ARG A 232 14.53 8.46 4.45
C ARG A 232 14.85 8.63 5.94
N ARG A 233 15.01 7.55 6.71
CA ARG A 233 15.38 7.65 8.12
C ARG A 233 16.81 8.21 8.24
N PRO A 234 17.10 9.11 9.21
CA PRO A 234 18.39 9.78 9.34
C PRO A 234 19.60 8.83 9.43
N GLN A 235 19.38 7.62 9.95
CA GLN A 235 20.42 6.59 10.12
C GLN A 235 21.00 6.07 8.79
N TRP A 236 20.28 6.24 7.66
CA TRP A 236 20.76 5.85 6.33
C TRP A 236 21.56 6.98 5.64
N ALA A 237 21.39 8.23 6.08
CA ALA A 237 22.02 9.40 5.45
C ALA A 237 23.49 9.62 5.87
N GLY A 238 23.98 8.87 6.88
CA GLY A 238 25.32 9.07 7.46
C GLY A 238 26.30 7.91 7.29
N ARG A 239 25.97 6.84 6.56
CA ARG A 239 26.91 5.75 6.25
C ARG A 239 27.15 5.70 4.75
N GLU A 240 28.39 5.99 4.33
CA GLU A 240 28.89 5.43 3.08
C GLU A 240 28.68 3.92 3.12
N ALA A 241 28.18 3.35 2.02
CA ALA A 241 27.86 1.93 1.93
C ALA A 241 29.15 1.10 1.97
N GLY A 242 29.65 0.82 3.18
CA GLY A 242 30.69 -0.17 3.42
C GLY A 242 30.18 -1.58 3.07
N PRO A 243 31.06 -2.51 2.65
CA PRO A 243 30.66 -3.84 2.26
C PRO A 243 29.99 -4.56 3.44
N LEU A 244 28.84 -5.18 3.17
CA LEU A 244 28.17 -6.08 4.12
C LEU A 244 29.12 -7.24 4.42
N GLN A 245 29.68 -7.26 5.63
CA GLN A 245 30.48 -8.40 6.08
C GLN A 245 29.57 -9.64 6.22
N PRO A 246 30.01 -10.81 5.73
CA PRO A 246 29.24 -12.04 5.86
C PRO A 246 29.14 -12.45 7.34
N LEU A 247 27.95 -12.89 7.73
CA LEU A 247 27.67 -13.47 9.04
C LEU A 247 28.55 -14.71 9.25
N GLY A 248 29.55 -14.60 10.12
CA GLY A 248 30.38 -15.72 10.55
C GLY A 248 29.59 -16.65 11.47
N GLU A 249 29.75 -17.95 11.25
CA GLU A 249 29.27 -19.04 12.10
C GLU A 249 29.85 -18.89 13.51
N GLU A 250 28.98 -18.74 14.52
CA GLU A 250 29.40 -18.84 15.91
C GLU A 250 29.71 -20.30 16.25
N SER A 251 30.99 -20.59 16.42
CA SER A 251 31.48 -21.78 17.09
C SER A 251 32.17 -21.37 18.39
N GLY A 252 31.56 -21.76 19.51
CA GLY A 252 32.22 -22.15 20.75
C GLY A 252 33.10 -21.14 21.49
N GLY A 253 32.62 -20.73 22.67
CA GLY A 253 33.46 -20.93 23.86
C GLY A 253 33.74 -19.72 24.75
N THR A 254 33.28 -19.87 25.99
CA THR A 254 33.96 -19.51 27.25
C THR A 254 33.71 -18.12 27.84
N THR A 255 32.72 -18.11 28.73
CA THR A 255 32.69 -17.48 30.06
C THR A 255 33.97 -16.77 30.51
N ARG A 256 33.83 -15.49 30.86
CA ARG A 256 34.57 -14.89 31.98
C ARG A 256 33.67 -13.94 32.76
N LEU A 257 33.26 -14.40 33.93
CA LEU A 257 32.86 -13.58 35.06
C LEU A 257 33.98 -12.57 35.36
N LEU A 258 33.60 -11.34 35.70
CA LEU A 258 34.25 -10.57 36.77
C LEU A 258 33.24 -9.57 37.35
N ALA A 259 32.92 -9.79 38.62
CA ALA A 259 32.22 -8.87 39.50
C ALA A 259 33.16 -7.74 39.96
N HIS A 260 32.64 -6.53 40.20
CA HIS A 260 32.62 -5.90 41.53
C HIS A 260 32.17 -4.43 41.51
N ARG A 261 31.35 -4.10 42.53
CA ARG A 261 31.23 -2.85 43.33
C ARG A 261 30.86 -1.56 42.57
N GLY A 262 29.79 -0.85 42.91
CA GLY A 262 29.28 -0.51 44.24
C GLY A 262 29.70 0.92 44.57
N GLY A 263 28.77 1.86 44.57
CA GLY A 263 29.06 3.28 44.84
C GLY A 263 27.85 4.19 44.67
N ASP A 264 26.95 4.13 45.64
CA ASP A 264 25.86 5.08 45.88
C ASP A 264 26.43 6.44 46.33
N ARG A 265 25.99 7.56 45.73
CA ARG A 265 26.01 8.90 46.34
C ARG A 265 24.93 9.81 45.75
N ARG A 266 24.14 10.35 46.67
CA ARG A 266 23.04 11.29 46.51
C ARG A 266 23.49 12.70 46.12
N GLN A 267 22.49 13.42 45.56
CA GLN A 267 22.18 14.85 45.70
C GLN A 267 23.24 15.89 45.34
N GLU A 268 22.90 16.75 44.38
CA GLU A 268 22.67 18.18 44.65
C GLU A 268 21.96 18.85 43.47
N ARG A 269 20.90 19.61 43.77
CA ARG A 269 20.34 20.67 42.90
C ARG A 269 21.07 21.98 43.24
N PRO A 270 21.08 22.94 42.32
CA PRO A 270 20.47 24.22 42.71
C PRO A 270 19.52 24.80 41.67
N ALA A 271 18.60 25.61 42.18
CA ALA A 271 17.73 26.54 41.46
C ALA A 271 18.45 27.88 41.23
N GLY A 272 18.03 28.65 40.22
CA GLY A 272 18.34 30.09 40.19
C GLY A 272 18.44 30.75 38.82
N VAL A 273 17.30 31.22 38.31
CA VAL A 273 17.04 32.53 37.65
C VAL A 273 18.08 33.12 36.67
N GLY A 274 17.61 33.44 35.46
CA GLY A 274 18.26 34.39 34.56
C GLY A 274 17.47 34.59 33.27
N GLY A 275 16.60 35.60 33.22
CA GLY A 275 15.86 35.95 32.02
C GLY A 275 16.76 36.46 30.90
N THR A 276 16.34 36.24 29.65
CA THR A 276 16.80 37.02 28.50
C THR A 276 15.73 37.00 27.42
N GLU A 277 15.15 38.17 27.18
CA GLU A 277 14.39 38.48 25.98
C GLU A 277 15.26 38.25 24.74
N ILE A 278 14.78 37.48 23.76
CA ILE A 278 15.26 37.60 22.38
C ILE A 278 14.07 37.69 21.42
N ARG A 279 13.84 38.95 21.06
CA ARG A 279 13.30 39.52 19.81
C ARG A 279 12.72 38.57 18.75
N ARG A 280 11.50 38.93 18.39
CA ARG A 280 10.80 38.70 17.11
C ARG A 280 11.73 38.82 15.90
N GLY A 281 11.75 37.77 15.08
CA GLY A 281 12.22 37.78 13.70
C GLY A 281 11.16 37.20 12.79
N PHE A 282 10.20 38.04 12.36
CA PHE A 282 9.36 37.75 11.20
C PHE A 282 10.24 37.87 9.95
N SER A 283 10.54 36.76 9.28
CA SER A 283 11.02 36.79 7.89
C SER A 283 9.89 36.41 6.95
N ALA A 284 9.46 37.39 6.17
CA ALA A 284 8.50 37.25 5.09
C ALA A 284 9.11 36.41 3.95
N GLN A 285 8.59 35.20 3.73
CA GLN A 285 8.79 34.53 2.43
C GLN A 285 7.70 33.48 2.14
N THR A 286 6.44 33.91 2.06
CA THR A 286 5.35 33.08 1.52
C THR A 286 4.34 33.95 0.78
N ARG A 287 4.76 34.50 -0.37
CA ARG A 287 3.85 34.91 -1.45
C ARG A 287 4.37 34.34 -2.77
N ARG A 288 3.87 33.17 -3.14
CA ARG A 288 3.62 32.69 -4.52
C ARG A 288 3.26 31.22 -4.42
N CYS A 289 1.96 30.93 -4.49
CA CYS A 289 1.35 29.73 -5.06
C CYS A 289 -0.18 29.78 -4.83
N LEU A 290 -0.82 30.90 -5.20
CA LEU A 290 -2.23 30.87 -5.57
C LEU A 290 -2.29 30.53 -7.05
N GLY A 291 -2.45 29.24 -7.35
CA GLY A 291 -2.78 28.77 -8.69
C GLY A 291 -4.21 29.15 -9.00
N ARG A 292 -4.40 30.02 -9.99
CA ARG A 292 -5.70 30.31 -10.60
C ARG A 292 -6.36 29.03 -11.12
N PRO A 293 -7.69 28.87 -11.02
CA PRO A 293 -8.41 27.80 -11.69
C PRO A 293 -8.38 28.02 -13.21
N THR A 294 -8.02 26.98 -13.96
CA THR A 294 -8.10 26.96 -15.42
C THR A 294 -9.56 26.93 -15.89
N PRO A 295 -9.92 27.63 -16.98
CA PRO A 295 -11.29 27.65 -17.49
C PRO A 295 -11.65 26.31 -18.14
N GLN A 296 -12.80 25.76 -17.78
CA GLN A 296 -13.45 24.69 -18.52
C GLN A 296 -13.78 25.20 -19.94
N LYS A 297 -13.21 24.56 -20.96
CA LYS A 297 -13.69 24.70 -22.33
C LYS A 297 -14.96 23.88 -22.47
N ALA A 298 -16.10 24.57 -22.40
CA ALA A 298 -17.34 24.07 -22.98
C ALA A 298 -17.20 24.10 -24.50
N SER A 299 -17.18 22.93 -25.14
CA SER A 299 -17.41 22.82 -26.58
C SER A 299 -18.91 22.85 -26.82
N ALA A 300 -19.33 23.79 -27.66
CA ALA A 300 -20.69 23.94 -28.12
C ALA A 300 -21.05 22.82 -29.10
N GLU A 301 -21.66 21.75 -28.61
CA GLU A 301 -22.35 20.76 -29.47
C GLU A 301 -23.34 19.89 -28.68
N GLU A 302 -24.25 20.49 -27.90
CA GLU A 302 -25.38 19.74 -27.31
C GLU A 302 -26.58 20.64 -26.93
N ARG A 303 -26.86 21.64 -27.78
CA ARG A 303 -28.18 22.29 -27.82
C ARG A 303 -29.00 21.69 -28.96
N LYS A 304 -29.64 20.55 -28.68
CA LYS A 304 -30.89 20.11 -29.32
C LYS A 304 -31.54 19.06 -28.40
N GLU A 305 -32.84 19.22 -28.22
CA GLU A 305 -33.76 18.31 -27.49
C GLU A 305 -33.82 18.40 -25.96
N LEU A 306 -34.17 19.60 -25.48
CA LEU A 306 -35.23 19.67 -24.46
C LEU A 306 -36.58 19.75 -25.19
N THR A 307 -37.36 18.68 -25.17
CA THR A 307 -38.84 18.66 -25.06
C THR A 307 -39.37 17.26 -25.40
N ARG A 308 -39.71 16.48 -24.37
CA ARG A 308 -41.00 15.75 -24.26
C ARG A 308 -41.02 14.88 -23.01
N ASN A 309 -41.87 15.31 -22.07
CA ASN A 309 -42.80 14.53 -21.26
C ASN A 309 -42.29 13.38 -20.37
N SER A 310 -42.38 13.63 -19.06
CA SER A 310 -42.72 12.66 -17.99
C SER A 310 -44.16 12.09 -18.20
N PRO A 311 -44.64 11.02 -17.52
CA PRO A 311 -44.24 10.56 -16.18
C PRO A 311 -44.22 9.04 -15.88
N GLY A 312 -43.65 8.68 -14.72
CA GLY A 312 -44.18 7.62 -13.84
C GLY A 312 -43.45 6.26 -13.80
N ARG A 313 -42.73 6.02 -12.69
CA ARG A 313 -42.76 4.81 -11.79
C ARG A 313 -41.41 4.59 -11.10
N SER A 314 -41.45 4.45 -9.78
CA SER A 314 -40.38 3.93 -8.92
C SER A 314 -40.50 2.37 -8.81
N PRO A 315 -39.57 1.68 -8.13
CA PRO A 315 -38.48 0.89 -8.72
C PRO A 315 -38.68 -0.65 -8.52
N PRO A 316 -37.69 -1.48 -8.90
CA PRO A 316 -37.34 -2.55 -7.97
C PRO A 316 -35.84 -2.68 -7.71
N ALA A 317 -35.54 -3.04 -6.47
CA ALA A 317 -34.26 -3.53 -6.01
C ALA A 317 -33.96 -4.91 -6.59
N THR A 318 -32.73 -5.13 -7.05
CA THR A 318 -32.20 -6.48 -7.31
C THR A 318 -30.75 -6.59 -6.83
N ASN A 319 -30.60 -7.39 -5.78
CA ASN A 319 -29.33 -7.96 -5.32
C ASN A 319 -28.70 -8.82 -6.43
N HIS A 320 -27.60 -8.37 -7.03
CA HIS A 320 -26.76 -9.25 -7.84
C HIS A 320 -25.73 -9.95 -6.95
N ARG A 321 -26.14 -11.12 -6.44
CA ARG A 321 -25.25 -12.14 -5.88
C ARG A 321 -24.60 -12.88 -7.05
N CYS A 322 -23.36 -12.54 -7.38
CA CYS A 322 -22.59 -13.20 -8.42
C CYS A 322 -22.03 -14.53 -7.89
N THR A 323 -22.81 -15.61 -8.00
CA THR A 323 -22.32 -16.98 -7.76
C THR A 323 -21.79 -17.54 -9.09
N ALA A 324 -20.46 -17.70 -9.18
CA ALA A 324 -19.85 -18.45 -10.27
C ALA A 324 -20.27 -19.93 -10.15
N ARG A 325 -21.13 -20.40 -11.06
CA ARG A 325 -21.34 -21.84 -11.28
C ARG A 325 -20.17 -22.36 -12.12
N VAL A 326 -19.39 -23.27 -11.54
CA VAL A 326 -18.44 -24.11 -12.28
C VAL A 326 -19.20 -25.38 -12.62
N ASP A 327 -19.55 -25.58 -13.89
CA ASP A 327 -20.07 -26.84 -14.40
C ASP A 327 -18.95 -27.89 -14.40
N VAL A 328 -18.96 -28.76 -13.40
CA VAL A 328 -18.11 -29.96 -13.37
C VAL A 328 -18.78 -31.03 -14.21
N LYS A 329 -18.37 -31.13 -15.47
CA LYS A 329 -18.73 -32.25 -16.35
C LYS A 329 -18.06 -33.52 -15.80
N ARG A 330 -18.84 -34.45 -15.22
CA ARG A 330 -18.37 -35.79 -14.84
C ARG A 330 -17.91 -36.52 -16.10
N VAL A 331 -16.62 -36.85 -16.17
CA VAL A 331 -16.08 -37.80 -17.14
C VAL A 331 -16.06 -39.17 -16.46
N GLY A 332 -16.82 -40.12 -17.00
CA GLY A 332 -16.83 -41.53 -16.54
C GLY A 332 -15.56 -42.27 -16.98
N PRO A 333 -15.26 -43.44 -16.38
CA PRO A 333 -14.03 -44.17 -16.65
C PRO A 333 -14.05 -44.79 -18.06
N ALA A 334 -12.89 -44.75 -18.73
CA ALA A 334 -12.67 -45.35 -20.05
C ALA A 334 -12.68 -46.89 -20.00
N PRO A 335 -13.16 -47.57 -21.04
CA PRO A 335 -13.12 -49.03 -21.11
C PRO A 335 -11.71 -49.53 -21.46
N GLY A 336 -11.27 -50.57 -20.76
CA GLY A 336 -10.07 -51.32 -21.10
C GLY A 336 -10.27 -52.09 -22.42
N GLY A 337 -9.21 -52.13 -23.23
CA GLY A 337 -9.08 -52.97 -24.42
C GLY A 337 -7.88 -53.93 -24.28
N PRO A 338 -7.82 -54.98 -25.10
CA PRO A 338 -7.29 -56.29 -24.69
C PRO A 338 -5.83 -56.52 -25.09
N GLU A 339 -5.06 -57.12 -24.19
CA GLU A 339 -4.46 -58.48 -24.21
C GLU A 339 -3.49 -58.60 -23.02
#